data_AF-A0AAW2NTU6-F1
#
_entry.id   AF-A0AAW2NTU6-F1
#
_cell.length_a   1.000
_cell.length_b   1.000
_cell.length_c   1.000
_cell.angle_alpha   90.00
_cell.angle_beta   90.00
_cell.angle_gamma   90.00
#
_symmetry.space_group_name_H-M   'P 1'
#
loop_
_entity.id
_entity.type
_entity.pdbx_description
1 polymer ?
#
loop_
_entity_poly.entity_id
_entity_poly.type
_entity_poly.pdbx_seq_one_letter_code
_entity_poly.pdbx_strand_id
1 'polypeptide(L)'
;MSCYDGARYVVNFQKFSCSCRKWDLTGIPCNHAMSAICSQVLDPEDFVNPCYSVQTFKRVYQYEIMPVNGPKLWAQTGNIPPLPPNFGRKEGRPSRARRMEPDEIPNKQRGSIKRGQKKPIKLKRQSYTVKCHYCGGWKSTSYTTNPKSRS
;
A
#
# COMPACT_ATOMS: atom_id res chain seq x y z
N MET A 1 -4.88 -9.16 -3.39
CA MET A 1 -5.43 -9.59 -4.68
C MET A 1 -5.07 -11.06 -4.87
N SER A 2 -5.93 -11.96 -4.41
CA SER A 2 -5.75 -13.41 -4.49
C SER A 2 -6.29 -13.92 -5.82
N CYS A 3 -5.48 -14.68 -6.57
CA CYS A 3 -5.82 -15.25 -7.87
C CYS A 3 -6.41 -16.68 -7.80
N TYR A 4 -7.01 -17.06 -6.66
CA TYR A 4 -7.47 -18.43 -6.37
C TYR A 4 -8.89 -18.76 -6.89
N ASP A 5 -9.33 -18.15 -7.99
CA ASP A 5 -10.71 -18.31 -8.49
C ASP A 5 -10.89 -19.49 -9.46
N GLY A 6 -10.02 -20.52 -9.39
CA GLY A 6 -10.06 -21.67 -10.30
C GLY A 6 -9.78 -21.36 -11.78
N ALA A 7 -9.44 -20.11 -12.11
CA ALA A 7 -9.13 -19.68 -13.46
C ALA A 7 -7.82 -20.29 -13.96
N ARG A 8 -7.82 -20.69 -15.24
CA ARG A 8 -6.62 -21.18 -15.93
C ARG A 8 -5.82 -19.99 -16.48
N TYR A 9 -4.51 -20.01 -16.25
CA TYR A 9 -3.59 -19.00 -16.76
C TYR A 9 -2.57 -19.61 -17.71
N VAL A 10 -2.27 -18.89 -18.79
CA VAL A 10 -1.26 -19.28 -19.77
C VAL A 10 -0.01 -18.44 -19.49
N VAL A 11 1.14 -19.08 -19.42
CA VAL A 11 2.45 -18.45 -19.23
C VAL A 11 3.27 -18.68 -20.49
N ASN A 12 3.91 -17.62 -21.00
CA ASN A 12 4.81 -17.70 -22.14
C ASN A 12 6.19 -17.17 -21.75
N PHE A 13 7.18 -18.06 -21.69
CA PHE A 13 8.54 -17.73 -21.30
C PHE A 13 9.28 -16.89 -22.34
N GLN A 14 9.09 -17.14 -23.63
CA GLN A 14 9.78 -16.41 -24.70
C GLN A 14 9.37 -14.93 -24.74
N LYS A 15 8.11 -14.65 -24.43
CA LYS A 15 7.56 -13.29 -24.40
C LYS A 15 7.59 -12.67 -23.01
N PHE A 16 8.06 -13.40 -21.99
CA PHE A 16 8.04 -12.96 -20.58
C PHE A 16 6.64 -12.47 -20.18
N SER A 17 5.60 -13.24 -20.53
CA SER A 17 4.20 -12.84 -20.40
C SER A 17 3.32 -13.86 -19.70
N CYS A 18 2.22 -13.39 -19.11
CA CYS A 18 1.21 -14.23 -18.49
C CYS A 18 -0.18 -13.69 -18.79
N SER A 19 -1.17 -14.55 -19.01
CA SER A 19 -2.55 -14.11 -19.28
C SER A 19 -3.19 -13.31 -18.13
N CYS A 20 -2.62 -13.32 -16.91
CA CYS A 20 -3.03 -12.40 -15.85
C CYS A 20 -2.52 -10.96 -16.04
N ARG A 21 -1.71 -10.71 -17.08
CA ARG A 21 -1.07 -9.45 -17.50
C ARG A 21 -0.13 -8.80 -16.48
N LYS A 22 0.02 -9.39 -15.29
CA LYS A 22 0.87 -8.82 -14.25
C LYS A 22 2.34 -8.81 -14.67
N TRP A 23 2.81 -9.89 -15.28
CA TRP A 23 4.18 -9.98 -15.78
C TRP A 23 4.43 -8.98 -16.92
N ASP A 24 3.50 -8.85 -17.87
CA ASP A 24 3.58 -7.87 -18.96
C ASP A 24 3.68 -6.42 -18.45
N LEU A 25 2.97 -6.09 -17.37
CA LEU A 25 2.93 -4.74 -16.80
C LEU A 25 4.14 -4.42 -15.93
N THR A 26 4.60 -5.37 -15.13
CA THR A 26 5.66 -5.12 -14.15
C THR A 26 7.03 -5.60 -14.61
N GLY A 27 7.13 -6.42 -15.66
CA GLY A 27 8.39 -7.08 -16.04
C GLY A 27 8.94 -8.05 -14.99
N ILE A 28 8.16 -8.34 -13.94
CA ILE A 28 8.52 -9.24 -12.84
C ILE A 28 7.56 -10.44 -12.90
N PRO A 29 8.06 -11.69 -12.84
CA PRO A 29 7.22 -12.87 -12.86
C PRO A 29 6.09 -12.79 -11.82
N CYS A 30 4.86 -13.01 -12.28
CA CYS A 30 3.70 -13.10 -11.39
C CYS A 30 3.66 -14.46 -10.68
N ASN A 31 2.76 -14.66 -9.72
CA ASN A 31 2.65 -15.94 -9.00
C ASN A 31 2.42 -17.15 -9.93
N HIS A 32 1.70 -16.97 -11.05
CA HIS A 32 1.50 -18.02 -12.05
C HIS A 32 2.79 -18.32 -12.81
N ALA A 33 3.51 -17.28 -13.23
CA ALA A 33 4.80 -17.41 -13.89
C ALA A 33 5.82 -18.07 -12.97
N MET A 34 5.93 -17.62 -11.72
CA MET A 34 6.81 -18.23 -10.71
C MET A 34 6.51 -19.71 -10.52
N SER A 35 5.24 -20.09 -10.42
CA SER A 35 4.85 -21.50 -10.34
C SER A 35 5.30 -22.28 -11.57
N ALA A 36 5.15 -21.72 -12.77
CA ALA A 36 5.56 -22.37 -14.01
C ALA A 36 7.10 -22.48 -14.12
N ILE A 37 7.85 -21.44 -13.76
CA ILE A 37 9.32 -21.42 -13.73
C ILE A 37 9.85 -22.51 -12.79
N CYS A 38 9.35 -22.53 -11.55
CA CYS A 38 9.76 -23.53 -10.56
C CYS A 38 9.42 -24.95 -11.01
N SER A 39 8.29 -25.16 -11.70
CA SER A 39 7.92 -26.47 -12.23
C SER A 39 8.86 -26.98 -13.33
N GLN A 40 9.53 -26.07 -14.04
CA GLN A 40 10.52 -26.38 -15.07
C GLN A 40 11.96 -26.39 -14.52
N VAL A 41 12.14 -26.17 -13.21
CA VAL A 41 13.45 -26.11 -12.54
C VAL A 41 14.38 -25.07 -13.18
N LEU A 42 13.79 -23.94 -13.58
CA LEU A 42 14.53 -22.80 -14.14
C LEU A 42 14.78 -21.76 -13.06
N ASP A 43 15.81 -20.94 -13.23
CA ASP A 43 16.10 -19.84 -12.30
C ASP A 43 15.12 -18.67 -12.55
N PRO A 44 14.33 -18.24 -11.56
CA PRO A 44 13.43 -17.09 -11.71
C PRO A 44 14.15 -15.78 -12.01
N GLU A 45 15.43 -15.62 -11.65
CA GLU A 45 16.17 -14.38 -11.92
C GLU A 45 16.34 -14.12 -13.42
N ASP A 46 16.50 -15.18 -14.22
CA ASP A 46 16.61 -15.11 -15.69
C ASP A 46 15.32 -14.58 -16.36
N PHE A 47 14.21 -14.60 -15.63
CA PHE A 47 12.88 -14.21 -16.11
C PHE A 47 12.45 -12.81 -15.64
N VAL A 48 13.33 -12.08 -14.94
CA VAL A 48 13.10 -10.69 -14.54
C VAL A 48 13.56 -9.75 -15.66
N ASN A 49 12.80 -8.70 -15.92
CA ASN A 49 13.17 -7.71 -16.93
C ASN A 49 14.55 -7.08 -16.61
N PRO A 50 15.48 -6.97 -17.59
CA PRO A 50 16.80 -6.38 -17.39
C PRO A 50 16.80 -4.95 -16.82
N CYS A 51 15.67 -4.22 -16.88
CA CYS A 51 15.55 -2.89 -16.28
C CYS A 51 15.75 -2.88 -14.75
N TYR A 52 15.58 -4.02 -14.09
CA TYR A 52 15.81 -4.19 -12.65
C TYR A 52 17.25 -4.59 -12.29
N SER A 53 18.14 -4.77 -13.28
CA SER A 53 19.52 -5.16 -13.01
C SER A 53 20.37 -4.01 -12.49
N VAL A 54 21.36 -4.33 -11.64
CA VAL A 54 22.36 -3.36 -11.17
C VAL A 54 23.14 -2.75 -12.33
N GLN A 55 23.38 -3.54 -13.39
CA GLN A 55 24.07 -3.06 -14.58
C GLN A 55 23.26 -1.96 -15.28
N THR A 56 21.95 -2.17 -15.47
CA THR A 56 21.07 -1.15 -16.06
C THR A 56 20.98 0.08 -15.17
N PHE A 57 20.86 -0.10 -13.85
CA PHE A 57 20.89 1.02 -12.91
C PHE A 57 22.16 1.85 -13.05
N LYS A 58 23.34 1.22 -13.01
CA LYS A 58 24.63 1.90 -13.20
C LYS A 58 24.71 2.62 -14.53
N ARG A 59 24.19 2.03 -15.61
CA ARG A 59 24.16 2.64 -16.94
C ARG A 59 23.24 3.87 -17.00
N VAL A 60 22.06 3.81 -16.39
CA VAL A 60 21.10 4.93 -16.35
C VAL A 60 21.67 6.10 -15.55
N TYR A 61 22.31 5.81 -14.42
CA TYR A 61 22.89 6.82 -13.52
C TYR A 61 24.41 7.00 -13.72
N GLN A 62 24.94 6.62 -14.89
CA GLN A 62 26.37 6.77 -15.17
C GLN A 62 26.79 8.24 -15.31
N TYR A 63 25.84 9.11 -15.61
CA TYR A 63 26.03 10.54 -15.73
C TYR A 63 25.47 11.26 -14.51
N GLU A 64 26.04 12.43 -14.22
CA GLU A 64 25.60 13.25 -13.10
C GLU A 64 24.21 13.84 -13.34
N ILE A 65 23.30 13.60 -12.40
CA ILE A 65 22.02 14.30 -12.35
C ILE A 65 22.28 15.63 -11.67
N MET A 66 22.42 16.67 -12.49
CA MET A 66 22.61 18.03 -12.00
C MET A 66 21.44 18.42 -11.09
N PRO A 67 21.71 18.96 -9.89
CA PRO A 67 20.66 19.44 -9.02
C PRO A 67 19.89 20.56 -9.72
N VAL A 68 18.57 20.49 -9.70
CA VAL A 68 17.73 21.60 -10.12
C VAL A 68 17.71 22.62 -8.98
N ASN A 69 17.85 23.90 -9.32
CA ASN A 69 17.72 24.98 -8.35
C ASN A 69 16.40 24.89 -7.57
N GLY A 70 16.29 25.53 -6.41
CA GLY A 70 15.04 25.54 -5.64
C GLY A 70 13.92 26.34 -6.31
N PRO A 71 12.64 26.17 -5.90
CA PRO A 71 11.49 26.86 -6.47
C PRO A 71 11.62 28.39 -6.54
N LYS A 72 12.37 29.00 -5.62
CA LYS A 72 12.64 30.45 -5.59
C LYS A 72 13.49 30.95 -6.76
N LEU A 73 14.24 30.05 -7.40
CA LEU A 73 15.18 30.34 -8.48
C LEU A 73 14.66 29.83 -9.83
N TRP A 74 13.47 29.22 -9.87
CA TRP A 74 12.86 28.78 -11.12
C TRP A 74 12.38 29.99 -11.92
N ALA A 75 12.59 29.95 -13.24
CA ALA A 75 12.04 30.95 -14.14
C ALA A 75 10.51 30.94 -14.05
N GLN A 76 9.93 32.11 -13.77
CA GLN A 76 8.47 32.25 -13.80
C GLN A 76 8.00 32.12 -15.25
N THR A 77 7.11 31.16 -15.49
CA THR A 77 6.46 31.00 -16.79
C THR A 77 5.22 31.88 -16.82
N GLY A 78 4.96 32.56 -17.95
CA GLY A 78 3.71 33.33 -18.15
C GLY A 78 2.46 32.45 -18.35
N ASN A 79 2.59 31.14 -18.14
CA ASN A 79 1.50 30.18 -18.30
C ASN A 79 0.56 30.26 -17.10
N ILE A 80 -0.74 30.05 -17.36
CA ILE A 80 -1.74 29.95 -16.32
C ILE A 80 -1.40 28.73 -15.44
N PRO A 81 -1.32 28.89 -14.11
CA PRO A 81 -1.08 27.76 -13.22
C PRO A 81 -2.14 26.67 -13.42
N PRO A 82 -1.77 25.37 -13.34
CA PRO A 82 -2.75 24.31 -13.42
C PRO A 82 -3.80 24.51 -12.32
N LEU A 83 -5.07 24.38 -12.68
CA LEU A 83 -6.15 24.42 -11.70
C LEU A 83 -5.95 23.28 -10.70
N PRO A 84 -6.30 23.48 -9.42
CA PRO A 84 -6.26 22.40 -8.46
C PRO A 84 -7.11 21.23 -8.96
N PRO A 85 -6.70 19.97 -8.70
CA PRO A 85 -7.53 18.82 -9.02
C PRO A 85 -8.92 19.02 -8.39
N ASN A 86 -9.97 18.73 -9.15
CA ASN A 86 -11.32 18.79 -8.62
C ASN A 86 -11.50 17.63 -7.64
N PHE A 87 -11.15 17.86 -6.38
CA PHE A 87 -11.54 17.01 -5.26
C PHE A 87 -13.01 17.26 -4.96
N GLY A 88 -13.87 16.92 -5.91
CA GLY A 88 -15.31 16.96 -5.71
C GLY A 88 -15.64 16.23 -4.41
N ARG A 89 -16.61 16.77 -3.66
CA ARG A 89 -17.07 16.12 -2.43
C ARG A 89 -17.52 14.72 -2.83
N LYS A 90 -16.76 13.68 -2.45
CA LYS A 90 -17.20 12.30 -2.68
C LYS A 90 -18.58 12.18 -2.08
N GLU A 91 -19.50 11.57 -2.81
CA GLU A 91 -20.81 11.21 -2.26
C GLU A 91 -20.55 10.51 -0.93
N GLY A 92 -21.01 11.14 0.14
CA GLY A 92 -20.90 10.57 1.47
C GLY A 92 -21.55 9.20 1.45
N ARG A 93 -21.12 8.32 2.36
CA ARG A 93 -21.74 7.01 2.54
C ARG A 93 -23.27 7.17 2.56
N PRO A 94 -24.02 6.51 1.65
CA PRO A 94 -25.47 6.53 1.70
C PRO A 94 -25.96 6.18 3.10
N SER A 95 -26.97 6.91 3.59
CA SER A 95 -27.56 6.62 4.89
C SER A 95 -27.94 5.14 4.96
N ARG A 96 -27.49 4.45 6.01
CA ARG A 96 -27.88 3.06 6.27
C ARG A 96 -29.38 2.95 6.59
N ALA A 97 -29.97 4.05 7.07
CA ALA A 97 -31.40 4.15 7.26
C ALA A 97 -32.07 4.55 5.95
N ARG A 98 -33.06 3.75 5.54
CA ARG A 98 -34.05 4.14 4.52
C ARG A 98 -34.75 5.42 4.97
N ARG A 99 -35.08 6.32 4.04
CA ARG A 99 -35.94 7.48 4.34
C ARG A 99 -37.33 6.97 4.74
N MET A 100 -37.86 7.46 5.86
CA MET A 100 -39.21 7.14 6.33
C MET A 100 -40.20 8.11 5.68
N GLU A 101 -41.34 7.59 5.24
CA GLU A 101 -42.49 8.40 4.80
C GLU A 101 -43.18 9.04 6.03
N PRO A 102 -43.94 10.15 5.86
CA PRO A 102 -44.51 10.93 6.97
C PRO A 102 -45.40 10.12 7.93
N ASP A 103 -46.08 9.10 7.42
CA ASP A 103 -47.00 8.23 8.18
C ASP A 103 -46.29 7.02 8.85
N GLU A 104 -44.99 6.85 8.65
CA GLU A 104 -44.27 5.73 9.27
C GLU A 104 -43.90 6.00 10.72
N ILE A 105 -44.42 5.17 11.63
CA ILE A 105 -44.07 5.22 13.05
C ILE A 105 -42.61 4.77 13.24
N PRO A 106 -41.73 5.60 13.87
CA PRO A 106 -40.34 5.23 14.09
C PRO A 106 -40.23 4.01 15.01
N ASN A 107 -39.75 2.88 14.48
CA ASN A 107 -39.49 1.70 15.29
C ASN A 107 -38.26 1.92 16.19
N LYS A 108 -38.48 2.38 17.43
CA LYS A 108 -37.45 2.57 18.47
C LYS A 108 -36.77 1.26 18.91
N GLN A 109 -37.24 0.09 18.46
CA GLN A 109 -36.75 -1.21 18.93
C GLN A 109 -35.54 -1.76 18.17
N ARG A 110 -34.96 -1.01 17.21
CA ARG A 110 -33.62 -1.34 16.69
C ARG A 110 -32.53 -0.59 17.45
N GLY A 111 -32.62 -0.59 18.78
CA GLY A 111 -31.42 -0.64 19.60
C GLY A 111 -30.62 -1.83 19.11
N SER A 112 -29.43 -1.58 18.55
CA SER A 112 -28.56 -2.61 18.00
C SER A 112 -28.53 -3.83 18.92
N ILE A 113 -28.98 -4.99 18.42
CA ILE A 113 -28.36 -6.25 18.86
C ILE A 113 -26.88 -6.02 18.56
N LYS A 114 -26.11 -5.72 19.61
CA LYS A 114 -24.65 -5.57 19.51
C LYS A 114 -24.09 -6.96 19.21
N ARG A 115 -24.18 -7.40 17.95
CA ARG A 115 -23.38 -8.50 17.42
C ARG A 115 -21.92 -8.10 17.61
N GLY A 116 -21.33 -8.61 18.70
CA GLY A 116 -19.88 -8.66 18.91
C GLY A 116 -19.12 -7.38 18.63
N GLN A 117 -19.52 -6.23 19.20
CA GLN A 117 -18.56 -5.15 19.40
C GLN A 117 -17.59 -5.61 20.48
N LYS A 118 -16.49 -6.28 20.11
CA LYS A 118 -15.32 -6.36 20.99
C LYS A 118 -15.00 -4.90 21.32
N LYS A 119 -15.12 -4.53 22.61
CA LYS A 119 -14.69 -3.21 23.08
C LYS A 119 -13.27 -2.99 22.51
N PRO A 120 -12.96 -1.83 21.90
CA PRO A 120 -11.61 -1.60 21.40
C PRO A 120 -10.65 -1.85 22.56
N ILE A 121 -9.74 -2.79 22.38
CA ILE A 121 -8.71 -3.09 23.37
C ILE A 121 -7.91 -1.79 23.54
N LYS A 122 -8.08 -1.12 24.68
CA LYS A 122 -7.29 0.05 25.03
C LYS A 122 -5.88 -0.44 25.33
N LEU A 123 -4.96 -0.23 24.39
CA LEU A 123 -3.54 -0.50 24.59
C LEU A 123 -3.04 0.42 25.71
N LYS A 124 -2.52 -0.17 26.79
CA LYS A 124 -1.87 0.62 27.85
C LYS A 124 -0.50 1.07 27.34
N ARG A 125 -0.25 2.37 27.32
CA ARG A 125 1.07 2.93 27.01
C ARG A 125 1.96 2.71 28.23
N GLN A 126 2.96 1.85 28.09
CA GLN A 126 3.97 1.66 29.14
C GLN A 126 5.14 2.61 28.84
N SER A 127 5.55 3.37 29.86
CA SER A 127 6.69 4.27 29.80
C SER A 127 7.76 3.82 30.78
N TYR A 128 9.02 3.88 30.37
CA TYR A 128 10.17 3.66 31.23
C TYR A 128 11.24 4.69 30.90
N THR A 129 12.02 5.05 31.91
CA THR A 129 13.12 5.99 31.76
C THR A 129 14.40 5.22 31.47
N VAL A 130 15.10 5.63 30.41
CA VAL A 130 16.40 5.07 30.04
C VAL A 130 17.44 6.13 30.28
N LYS A 131 18.49 5.79 31.02
CA LYS A 131 19.66 6.64 31.17
C LYS A 131 20.52 6.52 29.91
N CYS A 132 20.74 7.63 29.23
CA CYS A 132 21.56 7.67 28.04
C CYS A 132 23.02 7.36 28.39
N HIS A 133 23.59 6.33 27.78
CA HIS A 133 24.98 5.94 28.01
C HIS A 133 25.99 7.02 27.58
N TYR A 134 25.66 7.81 26.54
CA TYR A 134 26.56 8.80 25.97
C TYR A 134 26.54 10.16 26.69
N CYS A 135 25.41 10.57 27.26
CA CYS A 135 25.29 11.87 27.91
C CYS A 135 24.85 11.81 29.39
N GLY A 136 24.62 10.62 29.93
CA GLY A 136 24.17 10.42 31.32
C GLY A 136 22.74 10.90 31.64
N GLY A 137 22.08 11.60 30.71
CA GLY A 137 20.74 12.15 30.90
C GLY A 137 19.64 11.09 30.85
N TRP A 138 18.57 11.30 31.63
CA TRP A 138 17.39 10.44 31.65
C TRP A 138 16.42 10.83 30.54
N LYS A 139 16.05 9.86 29.70
CA LYS A 139 15.06 10.06 28.62
C LYS A 139 13.86 9.14 28.85
N SER A 140 12.67 9.71 28.81
CA SER A 140 11.42 8.95 28.90
C SER A 140 11.10 8.32 27.55
N THR A 141 11.13 6.99 27.48
CA THR A 141 10.75 6.22 26.29
C THR A 141 9.39 5.59 26.54
N SER A 142 8.53 5.58 25.51
CA SER A 142 7.19 4.99 25.60
C SER A 142 6.87 4.19 24.35
N TYR A 143 6.28 3.02 24.52
CA TYR A 143 5.86 2.15 23.42
C TYR A 143 4.46 1.58 23.70
N THR A 144 3.74 1.25 22.62
CA THR A 144 2.40 0.66 22.70
C THR A 144 2.49 -0.85 22.60
N THR A 145 2.20 -1.58 23.69
CA THR A 145 2.23 -3.05 23.70
C THR A 145 0.87 -3.65 23.35
N ASN A 146 0.86 -4.58 22.38
CA ASN A 146 -0.34 -5.35 22.04
C ASN A 146 -0.51 -6.51 23.03
N PRO A 147 -1.66 -6.66 23.72
CA PRO A 147 -1.83 -7.69 24.76
C PRO A 147 -1.78 -9.15 24.27
N LYS A 148 -1.53 -9.41 22.97
CA LYS A 148 -1.39 -10.76 22.40
C LYS A 148 0.05 -11.32 22.37
N SER A 149 1.04 -10.63 22.93
CA SER A 149 2.45 -11.03 22.84
C SER A 149 3.03 -11.60 24.14
N ARG A 150 2.22 -12.20 25.02
CA ARG A 150 2.70 -13.02 26.14
C ARG A 150 2.23 -14.44 25.92
N SER A 151 3.16 -15.28 25.45
CA SER A 151 3.16 -16.74 25.57
C SER A 151 3.20 -17.15 27.03
#